data_AF-A0A7S1FLG5-F1
#
_entry.id   AF-A0A7S1FLG5-F1
#
_cell.length_a   1.000
_cell.length_b   1.000
_cell.length_c   1.000
_cell.angle_alpha   90.00
_cell.angle_beta   90.00
_cell.angle_gamma   90.00
#
_symmetry.space_group_name_H-M   'P 1'
#
loop_
_entity.id
_entity.type
_entity.pdbx_description
1 polymer ?
#
loop_
_entity_poly.entity_id
_entity_poly.type
_entity_poly.pdbx_seq_one_letter_code
_entity_poly.pdbx_strand_id
1 'polypeptide(L)'
;QILTLANGDRIPMTDNVKMMFEVETLVNASPATVSRAGIIYVSDTDLDWSPVIEAWVRRRPCTERQTILRDLITKWLGKSTPTDPGHCFDFLNRNTNEVMKEG
;
A
#
# COMPACT_ATOMS: atom_id res chain seq x y z
N GLN A 1 -1.47 13.78 26.94
CA GLN A 1 -0.62 12.55 26.95
C GLN A 1 0.81 12.93 27.34
N ILE A 2 1.58 12.10 28.04
CA ILE A 2 2.95 12.41 28.48
C ILE A 2 3.88 11.30 27.98
N LEU A 3 5.02 11.69 27.38
CA LEU A 3 6.13 10.80 27.09
C LEU A 3 7.09 10.83 28.28
N THR A 4 7.35 9.67 28.89
CA THR A 4 8.31 9.54 29.98
C THR A 4 9.57 8.84 29.48
N LEU A 5 10.70 9.52 29.56
CA LEU A 5 12.01 9.01 29.17
C LEU A 5 12.63 8.19 30.31
N ALA A 6 13.58 7.30 29.99
CA ALA A 6 14.23 6.44 30.97
C ALA A 6 15.07 7.20 32.02
N ASN A 7 15.49 8.42 31.70
CA ASN A 7 16.17 9.33 32.61
C ASN A 7 15.21 10.06 33.58
N GLY A 8 13.90 9.85 33.45
CA GLY A 8 12.87 10.47 34.29
C GLY A 8 12.23 11.73 33.71
N ASP A 9 12.72 12.23 32.57
CA ASP A 9 12.14 13.41 31.93
C ASP A 9 10.72 13.14 31.42
N ARG A 10 9.87 14.18 31.53
CA ARG A 10 8.45 14.11 31.16
C ARG A 10 8.15 15.18 30.13
N ILE A 11 7.83 14.75 28.92
CA ILE A 11 7.53 15.63 27.80
C ILE A 11 6.03 15.54 27.51
N PRO A 12 5.25 16.63 27.72
CA PRO A 12 3.84 16.63 27.36
C PRO A 12 3.68 16.62 25.83
N MET A 13 2.81 15.75 25.33
CA MET A 13 2.38 15.81 23.93
C MET A 13 1.25 16.84 23.83
N THR A 14 1.49 17.89 23.05
CA THR A 14 0.48 18.92 22.74
C THR A 14 -0.50 18.41 21.70
N ASP A 15 -1.67 19.05 21.58
CA ASP A 15 -2.74 18.64 20.65
C ASP A 15 -2.33 18.69 19.16
N ASN A 16 -1.18 19.31 18.86
CA ASN A 16 -0.61 19.38 17.52
C ASN A 16 0.18 18.12 17.12
N VAL A 17 0.40 17.18 18.04
CA VAL A 17 1.16 15.95 17.78
C VAL A 17 0.22 14.82 17.37
N LYS A 18 0.42 14.27 16.17
CA LYS A 18 -0.25 13.05 15.69
C LYS A 18 0.79 11.96 15.45
N MET A 19 0.58 10.80 16.05
CA MET A 19 1.38 9.60 15.79
C MET A 19 0.61 8.71 14.81
N MET A 20 1.28 8.27 13.75
CA MET A 20 0.74 7.34 12.77
C MET A 20 1.74 6.21 12.56
N PHE A 21 1.24 4.99 12.55
CA PHE A 21 2.01 3.78 12.33
C PHE A 21 1.48 3.11 11.07
N GLU A 22 2.40 2.70 10.19
CA GLU A 22 2.10 1.87 9.03
C GLU A 22 2.55 0.45 9.38
N VAL A 23 1.58 -0.46 9.51
CA VAL A 23 1.80 -1.85 9.90
C VAL A 23 1.00 -2.75 8.97
N GLU A 24 1.58 -3.88 8.60
CA GLU A 24 0.93 -4.87 7.74
C GLU A 24 -0.07 -5.73 8.55
N THR A 25 0.32 -6.16 9.75
CA THR A 25 -0.54 -6.99 10.61
C THR A 25 -0.48 -6.57 12.08
N LEU A 26 -1.53 -6.94 12.84
CA LEU A 26 -1.64 -6.71 14.29
C LEU A 26 -1.50 -8.00 15.11
N VAL A 27 -1.00 -9.09 14.51
CA VAL A 27 -0.99 -10.44 15.13
C VAL A 27 -0.21 -10.45 16.45
N ASN A 28 0.84 -9.65 16.56
CA ASN A 28 1.68 -9.57 17.76
C ASN A 28 1.34 -8.38 18.68
N ALA A 29 0.26 -7.64 18.39
CA ALA A 29 -0.15 -6.49 19.18
C ALA A 29 -1.15 -6.91 20.26
N SER A 30 -0.93 -6.45 21.51
CA SER A 30 -1.90 -6.71 22.58
C SER A 30 -3.19 -5.89 22.38
N PRO A 31 -4.38 -6.41 22.75
CA PRO A 31 -5.63 -5.65 22.69
C PRO A 31 -5.57 -4.30 23.43
N ALA A 32 -4.81 -4.24 24.53
CA ALA A 32 -4.61 -3.02 25.31
C ALA A 32 -3.78 -1.95 24.57
N THR A 33 -2.92 -2.37 23.64
CA THR A 33 -2.14 -1.46 22.79
C THR A 33 -3.02 -0.86 21.71
N VAL A 34 -3.77 -1.69 21.00
CA VAL A 34 -4.60 -1.26 19.86
C VAL A 34 -5.87 -0.54 20.29
N SER A 35 -6.37 -0.75 21.51
CA SER A 35 -7.56 -0.05 22.02
C SER A 35 -7.37 1.45 22.22
N ARG A 36 -6.12 1.93 22.22
CA ARG A 36 -5.78 3.35 22.42
C ARG A 36 -5.59 4.11 21.11
N ALA A 37 -5.58 3.41 19.98
CA ALA A 37 -5.37 3.99 18.66
C ALA A 37 -6.62 3.78 17.78
N GLY A 38 -6.87 4.72 16.87
CA GLY A 38 -7.81 4.47 15.77
C GLY A 38 -7.15 3.54 14.75
N ILE A 39 -7.87 2.52 14.30
CA ILE A 39 -7.38 1.58 13.28
C ILE A 39 -8.09 1.87 11.96
N ILE A 40 -7.31 2.03 10.90
CA ILE A 40 -7.79 2.14 9.52
C ILE A 40 -7.40 0.85 8.81
N TYR A 41 -8.38 0.06 8.41
CA TYR A 41 -8.17 -1.13 7.57
C TYR A 41 -8.22 -0.73 6.11
N VAL A 42 -7.23 -1.16 5.34
CA VAL A 42 -7.19 -1.00 3.89
C VAL A 42 -7.35 -2.37 3.26
N SER A 43 -8.28 -2.52 2.33
CA SER A 43 -8.48 -3.79 1.62
C SER A 43 -7.42 -3.97 0.54
N ASP A 44 -6.96 -5.20 0.34
CA ASP A 44 -6.06 -5.54 -0.78
C ASP A 44 -6.71 -5.27 -2.15
N THR A 45 -8.05 -5.30 -2.21
CA THR A 45 -8.81 -4.95 -3.42
C THR A 45 -8.79 -3.46 -3.74
N ASP A 46 -8.45 -2.61 -2.78
CA ASP A 46 -8.42 -1.14 -2.95
C ASP A 46 -7.03 -0.64 -3.37
N LEU A 47 -5.99 -1.47 -3.18
CA LEU A 47 -4.58 -1.20 -3.51
C LEU A 47 -4.21 -1.83 -4.86
N ASP A 48 -4.76 -1.26 -5.93
CA ASP A 48 -4.47 -1.69 -7.29
C ASP A 48 -3.06 -1.29 -7.77
N TRP A 49 -2.53 -1.98 -8.78
CA TRP A 49 -1.25 -1.62 -9.43
C TRP A 49 -1.37 -0.37 -10.32
N SER A 50 -2.58 -0.02 -10.76
CA SER A 50 -2.85 1.05 -11.73
C SER A 50 -2.33 2.43 -11.29
N PRO A 51 -2.55 2.91 -10.05
CA PRO A 51 -2.05 4.20 -9.59
C PRO A 51 -0.52 4.32 -9.61
N VAL A 52 0.19 3.23 -9.30
CA VAL A 52 1.66 3.19 -9.32
C VAL A 52 2.18 3.38 -10.74
N ILE A 53 1.58 2.68 -11.70
CA ILE A 53 1.95 2.78 -13.10
C ILE A 53 1.58 4.16 -13.67
N GLU A 54 0.40 4.69 -13.37
CA GLU A 54 0.00 6.02 -13.82
C GLU A 54 0.93 7.11 -13.26
N ALA A 55 1.36 7.00 -12.00
CA ALA A 55 2.37 7.90 -11.43
C ALA A 55 3.71 7.84 -12.18
N TRP A 56 4.13 6.66 -12.63
CA TRP A 56 5.32 6.48 -13.46
C TRP A 56 5.16 7.07 -14.87
N VAL A 57 4.00 6.87 -15.51
CA VAL A 57 3.65 7.45 -16.82
C VAL A 57 3.68 8.97 -16.76
N ARG A 58 3.11 9.58 -15.71
CA ARG A 58 3.12 11.04 -15.53
C ARG A 58 4.51 11.65 -15.41
N ARG A 59 5.52 10.87 -15.01
CA ARG A 59 6.93 11.30 -14.95
C ARG A 59 7.62 11.25 -16.32
N ARG A 60 6.94 10.86 -17.41
CA ARG A 60 7.53 10.81 -18.75
C ARG A 60 7.44 12.19 -19.43
N PRO A 61 8.50 12.63 -20.14
CA PRO A 61 8.66 14.02 -20.59
C PRO A 61 7.74 14.47 -21.73
N CYS A 62 7.10 13.54 -22.45
CA CYS A 62 6.29 13.86 -23.64
C CYS A 62 4.90 13.22 -23.56
N THR A 63 3.86 14.01 -23.85
CA THR A 63 2.46 13.59 -23.84
C THR A 63 2.19 12.45 -24.84
N GLU A 64 2.80 12.49 -26.01
CA GLU A 64 2.66 11.43 -27.02
C GLU A 64 3.14 10.08 -26.46
N ARG A 65 4.29 10.08 -25.77
CA ARG A 65 4.82 8.89 -25.11
C ARG A 65 3.91 8.41 -23.99
N GLN A 66 3.27 9.32 -23.25
CA GLN A 66 2.31 8.94 -22.21
C GLN A 66 1.10 8.22 -22.81
N THR A 67 0.55 8.71 -23.93
CA THR A 67 -0.57 8.07 -24.62
C THR A 67 -0.19 6.66 -25.09
N ILE A 68 0.94 6.52 -25.78
CA ILE A 68 1.43 5.20 -26.24
C ILE A 68 1.63 4.24 -25.07
N LEU A 69 2.20 4.71 -23.95
CA LEU A 69 2.40 3.87 -22.78
C LEU A 69 1.07 3.43 -22.17
N ARG A 70 0.07 4.31 -22.04
CA ARG A 70 -1.26 3.94 -21.52
C ARG A 70 -1.94 2.89 -22.39
N ASP A 71 -1.82 3.01 -23.71
CA ASP A 71 -2.37 2.04 -24.66
C ASP A 71 -1.69 0.67 -24.51
N LEU A 72 -0.35 0.66 -24.40
CA LEU A 72 0.42 -0.57 -24.18
C LEU A 72 0.11 -1.21 -22.82
N ILE A 73 0.00 -0.42 -21.76
CA ILE A 73 -0.37 -0.89 -20.42
C ILE A 73 -1.74 -1.54 -20.46
N THR A 74 -2.74 -0.88 -21.05
CA THR A 74 -4.09 -1.44 -21.15
C THR A 74 -4.10 -2.73 -21.98
N LYS A 75 -3.31 -2.80 -23.05
CA LYS A 75 -3.23 -3.98 -23.91
C LYS A 75 -2.61 -5.20 -23.22
N TRP A 76 -1.52 -5.00 -22.48
CA TRP A 76 -0.70 -6.09 -21.93
C TRP A 76 -0.98 -6.39 -20.47
N LEU A 77 -1.17 -5.35 -19.65
CA LEU A 77 -1.49 -5.50 -18.23
C LEU A 77 -3.00 -5.61 -18.01
N GLY A 78 -3.85 -5.09 -18.91
CA GLY A 78 -5.31 -5.13 -18.74
C GLY A 78 -5.84 -3.94 -17.93
N LYS A 79 -7.03 -4.09 -17.36
CA LYS A 79 -7.60 -3.10 -16.41
C LYS A 79 -7.42 -3.63 -15.00
N SER A 80 -7.02 -2.78 -14.05
CA SER A 80 -7.08 -3.15 -12.63
C SER A 80 -8.52 -3.01 -12.18
N THR A 81 -9.24 -4.13 -12.12
CA THR A 81 -10.57 -4.18 -11.51
C THR A 81 -10.64 -5.36 -10.56
N PRO A 82 -11.50 -5.33 -9.53
CA PRO A 82 -11.62 -6.46 -8.60
C PRO A 82 -12.00 -7.80 -9.28
N THR A 83 -12.61 -7.76 -10.46
CA THR A 83 -13.04 -8.93 -11.23
C THR A 83 -12.07 -9.36 -12.33
N ASP A 84 -11.13 -8.50 -12.71
CA ASP A 84 -10.11 -8.74 -13.73
C ASP A 84 -8.82 -8.07 -13.23
N PRO A 85 -7.87 -8.81 -12.65
CA PRO A 85 -6.61 -8.25 -12.15
C PRO A 85 -5.68 -7.85 -13.30
N GLY A 86 -5.99 -8.29 -14.53
CA GLY A 86 -5.22 -8.02 -15.72
C GLY A 86 -4.61 -9.26 -16.37
N HIS A 87 -4.58 -9.29 -17.70
CA HIS A 87 -4.10 -10.43 -18.49
C HIS A 87 -2.66 -10.87 -18.16
N CYS A 88 -1.81 -9.92 -17.77
CA CYS A 88 -0.44 -10.22 -17.35
C CYS A 88 -0.41 -11.04 -16.06
N PHE A 89 -1.22 -10.66 -15.07
CA PHE A 89 -1.28 -11.37 -13.79
C PHE A 89 -1.91 -12.74 -13.95
N ASP A 90 -2.93 -12.88 -14.80
CA ASP A 90 -3.47 -14.18 -15.19
C ASP A 90 -2.41 -15.07 -15.86
N PHE A 91 -1.59 -14.51 -16.76
CA PHE A 91 -0.48 -15.23 -17.38
C PHE A 91 0.55 -15.66 -16.33
N LEU A 92 0.96 -14.76 -15.45
CA LEU A 92 1.92 -15.06 -14.38
C LEU A 92 1.38 -16.16 -13.47
N ASN A 93 0.17 -16.02 -12.94
CA ASN A 93 -0.48 -17.02 -12.07
C ASN A 93 -0.58 -18.42 -12.70
N ARG A 94 -0.68 -18.50 -14.04
CA ARG A 94 -0.71 -19.79 -14.75
C ARG A 94 0.66 -20.38 -15.05
N ASN A 95 1.68 -19.53 -15.21
CA ASN A 95 2.99 -19.94 -15.75
C ASN A 95 4.12 -19.85 -14.73
N THR A 96 3.89 -19.26 -13.55
CA THR A 96 4.88 -19.15 -12.48
C THR A 96 4.44 -19.95 -11.27
N ASN A 97 5.43 -20.44 -10.52
CA ASN A 97 5.20 -21.07 -9.23
C ASN A 97 5.57 -20.07 -8.13
N GLU A 98 4.75 -20.01 -7.08
CA GLU A 98 5.01 -19.21 -5.91
C GLU A 98 6.27 -19.70 -5.19
N VAL A 99 7.23 -18.79 -4.95
CA VAL A 99 8.54 -19.13 -4.37
C VAL A 99 8.57 -18.88 -2.85
N MET A 100 7.77 -17.95 -2.35
CA MET A 100 7.66 -17.67 -0.92
C MET A 100 6.27 -18.08 -0.43
N LYS A 101 6.21 -19.11 0.39
CA LYS A 101 4.99 -19.45 1.12
C LYS A 101 4.96 -18.57 2.37
N GLU A 102 3.90 -17.80 2.55
CA GLU A 102 3.65 -17.12 3.82
C GLU A 102 3.62 -18.16 4.95
N GLY A 103 4.38 -17.90 6.00
CA GLY A 103 4.48 -18.72 7.21
C GLY A 103 3.72 -18.10 8.35
#